data_AF-A0A5M7P9N9-F1
#
_entry.id   AF-A0A5M7P9N9-F1
#
_cell.length_a   1.000
_cell.length_b   1.000
_cell.length_c   1.000
_cell.angle_alpha   90.00
_cell.angle_beta   90.00
_cell.angle_gamma   90.00
#
_symmetry.space_group_name_H-M   'P 1'
#
loop_
_entity.id
_entity.type
_entity.pdbx_description
1 polymer ?
#
loop_
_entity_poly.entity_id
_entity_poly.type
_entity_poly.pdbx_seq_one_letter_code
_entity_poly.pdbx_strand_id
1 'polypeptide(L)'
;MALPRKLKGMNLFNNANSYQGVVTAVTLPKLARKLDPFRAGGMSGAAFIDNGLEDDALDMEWSIGGIDELVLTQWGASDIPLRFTGSYQRDDTGEEIAVEIEVRGKHQSFDFGEAKQGEDSETKI
;
A
#
# COMPACT_ATOMS: atom_id res chain seq x y z
N MET A 1 -27.51 -4.95 -14.85
CA MET A 1 -26.75 -3.79 -14.34
C MET A 1 -25.59 -4.34 -13.54
N ALA A 2 -24.35 -3.90 -13.78
CA ALA A 2 -23.19 -4.39 -13.04
C ALA A 2 -22.99 -3.56 -11.78
N LEU A 3 -23.16 -4.18 -10.60
CA LEU A 3 -22.80 -3.53 -9.35
C LEU A 3 -21.27 -3.42 -9.22
N PRO A 4 -20.75 -2.35 -8.56
CA PRO A 4 -19.31 -2.17 -8.39
C PRO A 4 -18.72 -3.28 -7.51
N ARG A 5 -17.47 -3.64 -7.79
CA ARG A 5 -16.71 -4.58 -6.95
C ARG A 5 -16.22 -3.87 -5.69
N LYS A 6 -16.31 -4.54 -4.55
CA LYS A 6 -15.84 -4.05 -3.25
C LYS A 6 -14.82 -5.01 -2.66
N LEU A 7 -13.79 -4.47 -2.02
CA LEU A 7 -12.86 -5.27 -1.22
C LEU A 7 -13.63 -5.88 -0.03
N LYS A 8 -13.60 -7.22 0.10
CA LYS A 8 -14.29 -7.97 1.16
C LYS A 8 -13.33 -8.73 2.07
N GLY A 9 -12.22 -9.19 1.50
CA GLY A 9 -11.15 -9.83 2.24
C GLY A 9 -9.83 -9.16 1.90
N MET A 10 -8.96 -9.05 2.89
CA MET A 10 -7.58 -8.63 2.68
C MET A 10 -6.65 -9.43 3.58
N ASN A 11 -5.44 -9.62 3.11
CA ASN A 11 -4.33 -10.12 3.90
C ASN A 11 -3.03 -9.51 3.38
N LEU A 12 -2.03 -9.40 4.26
CA LEU A 12 -0.69 -8.97 3.93
C LEU A 12 0.30 -10.05 4.35
N PHE A 13 1.29 -10.29 3.50
CA PHE A 13 2.42 -11.16 3.81
C PHE A 13 3.69 -10.33 3.91
N ASN A 14 4.41 -10.46 5.01
CA ASN A 14 5.74 -9.88 5.18
C ASN A 14 6.75 -11.01 5.32
N ASN A 15 7.69 -11.11 4.37
CA ASN A 15 8.66 -12.21 4.29
C ASN A 15 7.99 -13.59 4.40
N ALA A 16 6.90 -13.78 3.64
CA ALA A 16 6.03 -14.96 3.66
C ALA A 16 5.24 -15.23 4.95
N ASN A 17 5.42 -14.43 6.01
CA ASN A 17 4.59 -14.52 7.22
C ASN A 17 3.25 -13.84 6.98
N SER A 18 2.15 -14.54 7.30
CA SER A 18 0.78 -14.05 7.12
C SER A 18 0.38 -13.14 8.28
N TYR A 19 -0.16 -11.95 7.98
CA TYR A 19 -0.69 -11.01 8.96
C TYR A 19 -2.22 -11.10 9.07
N GLN A 20 -2.78 -12.26 8.73
CA GLN A 20 -4.21 -12.49 8.81
C GLN A 20 -4.70 -12.32 10.25
N GLY A 21 -5.70 -11.46 10.43
CA GLY A 21 -6.24 -11.13 11.76
C GLY A 21 -5.43 -10.10 12.55
N VAL A 22 -4.34 -9.58 11.98
CA VAL A 22 -3.48 -8.57 12.60
C VAL A 22 -3.42 -7.29 11.77
N VAL A 23 -3.38 -7.39 10.43
CA VAL A 23 -3.40 -6.23 9.53
C VAL A 23 -4.78 -5.55 9.56
N THR A 24 -4.80 -4.25 9.85
CA THR A 24 -6.02 -3.44 9.99
C THR A 24 -6.31 -2.59 8.76
N ALA A 25 -5.26 -2.10 8.08
CA ALA A 25 -5.36 -1.32 6.86
C ALA A 25 -4.11 -1.46 5.97
N VAL A 26 -4.28 -1.33 4.66
CA VAL A 26 -3.18 -1.23 3.69
C VAL A 26 -3.50 -0.14 2.68
N THR A 27 -2.62 0.83 2.57
CA THR A 27 -2.63 1.88 1.54
C THR A 27 -1.68 1.45 0.42
N LEU A 28 -2.26 1.13 -0.73
CA LEU A 28 -1.50 0.71 -1.91
C LEU A 28 -0.69 1.87 -2.50
N PRO A 29 0.45 1.60 -3.16
CA PRO A 29 1.27 2.64 -3.78
C PRO A 29 0.50 3.52 -4.74
N LYS A 30 0.67 4.83 -4.59
CA LYS A 30 0.09 5.81 -5.51
C LYS A 30 0.96 5.88 -6.76
N LEU A 31 0.57 5.12 -7.78
CA LEU A 31 1.25 5.12 -9.07
C LEU A 31 1.07 6.45 -9.81
N ALA A 32 1.95 7.41 -9.54
CA ALA A 32 1.96 8.71 -10.15
C ALA A 32 3.21 8.91 -11.02
N ARG A 33 3.04 9.68 -12.10
CA ARG A 33 4.10 10.04 -13.05
C ARG A 33 4.55 11.46 -12.80
N LYS A 34 5.85 11.69 -12.82
CA LYS A 34 6.43 13.04 -12.78
C LYS A 34 6.25 13.69 -14.16
N LEU A 35 5.33 14.65 -14.23
CA LEU A 35 4.97 15.33 -15.48
C LEU A 35 5.47 16.77 -15.47
N ASP A 36 6.46 17.07 -16.31
CA ASP A 36 6.98 18.43 -16.44
C ASP A 36 6.27 19.21 -17.55
N PRO A 37 5.72 20.40 -17.27
CA PRO A 37 5.05 21.21 -18.28
C PRO A 37 6.10 21.82 -19.22
N PHE A 38 6.09 21.38 -20.47
CA PHE A 38 6.95 21.92 -21.52
C PHE A 38 6.16 22.82 -22.47
N ARG A 39 6.69 24.02 -22.70
CA ARG A 39 6.11 24.97 -23.66
C ARG A 39 7.21 25.60 -24.52
N ALA A 40 7.24 25.24 -25.79
CA ALA A 40 8.15 25.79 -26.79
C ALA A 40 7.52 26.98 -27.54
N GLY A 41 8.35 27.69 -28.32
CA GLY A 41 7.91 28.78 -29.19
C GLY A 41 6.81 28.34 -30.16
N GLY A 42 5.73 29.10 -30.24
CA GLY A 42 4.57 28.79 -31.08
C GLY A 42 3.51 27.89 -30.42
N MET A 43 3.71 27.41 -29.19
CA MET A 43 2.71 26.60 -28.48
C MET A 43 1.69 27.48 -27.74
N SER A 44 0.39 27.24 -28.01
CA SER A 44 -0.72 27.93 -27.33
C SER A 44 -0.96 27.44 -25.89
N GLY A 45 -0.37 26.31 -25.49
CA GLY A 45 -0.44 25.72 -24.15
C GLY A 45 0.77 24.84 -23.86
N ALA A 46 0.91 24.37 -22.61
CA ALA A 46 1.98 23.45 -22.24
C ALA A 46 1.60 21.99 -22.56
N ALA A 47 2.56 21.22 -23.06
CA ALA A 47 2.46 19.76 -23.16
C ALA A 47 3.19 19.15 -21.96
N PHE A 48 2.61 18.12 -21.34
CA PHE A 48 3.22 17.43 -20.21
C PHE A 48 4.19 16.35 -20.72
N ILE A 49 5.46 16.47 -20.35
CA ILE A 49 6.50 15.48 -20.65
C ILE A 49 6.62 14.52 -19.47
N ASP A 50 6.57 13.22 -19.74
CA ASP A 50 6.72 12.15 -18.74
C ASP A 50 8.21 11.91 -18.44
N ASN A 51 8.60 12.20 -17.19
CA ASN A 51 9.95 12.03 -16.67
C ASN A 51 10.07 10.82 -15.72
N GLY A 52 9.14 9.87 -15.80
CA GLY A 52 9.15 8.64 -15.02
C GLY A 52 8.20 8.69 -13.82
N LEU A 53 8.48 7.87 -12.82
CA LEU A 53 7.69 7.80 -11.59
C LEU A 53 7.96 9.00 -10.68
N GLU A 54 6.96 9.42 -9.91
CA GLU A 54 7.21 10.31 -8.76
C GLU A 54 8.08 9.60 -7.70
N ASP A 55 8.80 10.39 -6.90
CA ASP A 55 9.81 9.87 -5.96
C ASP A 55 9.20 8.94 -4.89
N ASP A 56 7.93 9.17 -4.53
CA ASP A 56 7.12 8.42 -3.55
C ASP A 56 6.08 7.49 -4.23
N ALA A 57 6.14 7.32 -5.55
CA ALA A 57 5.11 6.59 -6.30
C ALA A 57 5.01 5.09 -5.95
N LEU A 58 6.03 4.56 -5.27
CA LEU A 58 6.14 3.15 -4.87
C LEU A 58 6.00 2.94 -3.36
N ASP A 59 5.71 4.00 -2.59
CA ASP A 59 5.55 3.91 -1.15
C ASP A 59 4.25 3.18 -0.80
N MET A 60 4.36 2.11 -0.03
CA MET A 60 3.24 1.36 0.52
C MET A 60 3.20 1.62 2.03
N GLU A 61 2.00 1.83 2.55
CA GLU A 61 1.77 2.04 3.97
C GLU A 61 0.81 0.97 4.48
N TRP A 62 1.07 0.42 5.66
CA TRP A 62 0.24 -0.62 6.24
C TRP A 62 0.17 -0.52 7.75
N SER A 63 -0.98 -0.85 8.30
CA SER A 63 -1.27 -0.77 9.73
C SER A 63 -1.51 -2.16 10.30
N ILE A 64 -0.98 -2.39 11.51
CA ILE A 64 -1.19 -3.61 12.29
C ILE A 64 -1.77 -3.27 13.66
N GLY A 65 -2.59 -4.17 14.19
CA GLY A 65 -2.96 -4.16 15.59
C GLY A 65 -1.80 -4.63 16.47
N GLY A 66 -1.39 -3.80 17.42
CA GLY A 66 -0.27 -4.07 18.32
C GLY A 66 1.09 -3.79 17.69
N ILE A 67 2.11 -4.48 18.19
CA ILE A 67 3.51 -4.35 17.77
C ILE A 67 4.02 -5.74 17.39
N ASP A 68 4.74 -5.84 16.28
CA ASP A 68 5.29 -7.09 15.77
C ASP A 68 6.82 -7.09 15.81
N GLU A 69 7.41 -8.14 16.39
CA GLU A 69 8.86 -8.28 16.53
C GLU A 69 9.55 -8.38 15.17
N LEU A 70 8.98 -9.14 14.23
CA LEU A 70 9.58 -9.32 12.91
C LEU A 70 9.70 -7.98 12.18
N VAL A 71 8.62 -7.18 12.15
CA VAL A 71 8.62 -5.85 11.55
C VAL A 71 9.69 -4.94 12.16
N LEU A 72 9.85 -4.96 13.49
CA LEU A 72 10.87 -4.18 14.18
C LEU A 72 12.29 -4.64 13.84
N THR A 73 12.54 -5.95 13.77
CA THR A 73 13.86 -6.49 13.41
C THR A 73 14.25 -6.19 11.96
N GLN A 74 13.26 -5.94 11.10
CA GLN A 74 13.47 -5.53 9.72
C GLN A 74 13.81 -4.05 9.56
N TRP A 75 13.79 -3.26 10.64
CA TRP A 75 14.23 -1.87 10.59
C TRP A 75 15.68 -1.76 10.13
N GLY A 76 15.91 -0.97 9.08
CA GLY A 76 17.24 -0.83 8.47
C GLY A 76 17.66 -1.99 7.56
N ALA A 77 16.83 -3.04 7.43
CA ALA A 77 17.03 -4.05 6.39
C ALA A 77 16.57 -3.52 5.02
N SER A 78 17.13 -4.09 3.95
CA SER A 78 16.75 -3.80 2.57
C SER A 78 16.17 -5.02 1.89
N ASP A 79 15.40 -4.79 0.83
CA ASP A 79 14.79 -5.85 -0.02
C ASP A 79 13.79 -6.75 0.74
N ILE A 80 13.05 -6.16 1.68
CA ILE A 80 11.98 -6.85 2.40
C ILE A 80 10.81 -7.08 1.43
N PRO A 81 10.39 -8.33 1.19
CA PRO A 81 9.25 -8.62 0.33
C PRO A 81 7.94 -8.46 1.12
N LEU A 82 7.07 -7.59 0.63
CA LEU A 82 5.69 -7.47 1.05
C LEU A 82 4.76 -7.91 -0.07
N ARG A 83 3.72 -8.66 0.27
CA ARG A 83 2.67 -9.05 -0.67
C ARG A 83 1.30 -8.77 -0.10
N PHE A 84 0.59 -7.86 -0.73
CA PHE A 84 -0.83 -7.62 -0.48
C PHE A 84 -1.68 -8.58 -1.29
N THR A 85 -2.73 -9.10 -0.66
CA THR A 85 -3.75 -9.94 -1.31
C THR A 85 -5.13 -9.41 -0.93
N GLY A 86 -5.94 -9.07 -1.92
CA GLY A 86 -7.30 -8.55 -1.73
C GLY A 86 -8.33 -9.33 -2.55
N SER A 87 -9.44 -9.73 -1.92
CA SER A 87 -10.60 -10.30 -2.62
C SER A 87 -11.62 -9.21 -2.90
N TYR A 88 -11.79 -8.89 -4.18
CA TYR A 88 -12.76 -7.93 -4.68
C TYR A 88 -14.01 -8.66 -5.18
N GLN A 89 -15.08 -8.59 -4.40
CA GLN A 89 -16.33 -9.26 -4.70
C GLN A 89 -17.32 -8.33 -5.40
N ARG A 90 -18.01 -8.88 -6.40
CA ARG A 90 -19.16 -8.24 -7.04
C ARG A 90 -20.46 -8.56 -6.29
N ASP A 91 -21.21 -7.52 -5.93
CA ASP A 91 -22.36 -7.65 -5.01
C ASP A 91 -23.60 -8.33 -5.64
N ASP A 92 -23.74 -8.31 -6.96
CA ASP A 92 -24.90 -8.89 -7.67
C ASP A 92 -24.78 -10.40 -7.96
N THR A 93 -23.55 -10.91 -8.06
CA THR A 93 -23.23 -12.25 -8.58
C THR A 93 -22.41 -13.07 -7.61
N GLY A 94 -21.81 -12.43 -6.59
CA GLY A 94 -20.91 -13.08 -5.65
C GLY A 94 -19.55 -13.45 -6.26
N GLU A 95 -19.30 -13.13 -7.53
CA GLU A 95 -18.04 -13.38 -8.21
C GLU A 95 -16.90 -12.60 -7.54
N GLU A 96 -15.84 -13.31 -7.15
CA GLU A 96 -14.66 -12.74 -6.51
C GLU A 96 -13.47 -12.70 -7.48
N ILE A 97 -12.75 -11.58 -7.45
CA ILE A 97 -11.47 -11.43 -8.14
C ILE A 97 -10.39 -11.22 -7.08
N ALA A 98 -9.40 -12.10 -7.08
CA ALA A 98 -8.19 -11.93 -6.30
C ALA A 98 -7.27 -10.90 -6.98
N VAL A 99 -6.84 -9.91 -6.22
CA VAL A 99 -5.83 -8.92 -6.62
C VAL A 99 -4.63 -9.08 -5.70
N GLU A 100 -3.47 -9.34 -6.31
CA GLU A 100 -2.20 -9.48 -5.60
C GLU A 100 -1.24 -8.38 -6.04
N ILE A 101 -0.56 -7.78 -5.06
CA ILE A 101 0.44 -6.75 -5.28
C ILE A 101 1.68 -7.13 -4.49
N GLU A 102 2.79 -7.34 -5.20
CA GLU A 102 4.08 -7.66 -4.61
C GLU A 102 4.98 -6.43 -4.70
N VAL A 103 5.54 -6.02 -3.56
CA VAL A 103 6.53 -4.95 -3.47
C VAL A 103 7.74 -5.43 -2.69
N ARG A 104 8.90 -4.85 -3.01
CA ARG A 104 10.14 -5.08 -2.29
C ARG A 104 10.77 -3.75 -1.95
N GLY A 105 11.19 -3.59 -0.71
CA GLY A 105 11.68 -2.31 -0.24
C GLY A 105 12.30 -2.37 1.14
N LYS A 106 12.16 -1.26 1.86
CA LYS A 106 12.62 -1.09 3.24
C LYS A 106 11.54 -0.34 4.00
N HIS A 107 11.35 -0.67 5.27
CA HIS A 107 10.47 0.11 6.12
C HIS A 107 11.12 1.46 6.39
N GLN A 108 10.41 2.55 6.11
CA GLN A 108 10.95 3.91 6.17
C GLN A 108 10.58 4.65 7.46
N SER A 109 9.45 4.29 8.07
CA SER A 109 8.96 4.90 9.30
C SER A 109 8.15 3.90 10.11
N PHE A 110 8.09 4.12 11.42
CA PHE A 110 7.11 3.48 12.29
C PHE A 110 6.43 4.55 13.13
N ASP A 111 5.11 4.51 13.15
CA ASP A 111 4.29 5.29 14.07
C ASP A 111 3.54 4.30 14.98
N PHE A 112 3.94 4.26 16.25
CA PHE A 112 3.37 3.36 17.27
C PHE A 112 2.11 3.93 17.93
N GLY A 113 1.68 5.12 17.54
CA GLY A 113 0.54 5.80 18.15
C GLY A 113 0.73 6.04 19.66
N GLU A 114 -0.37 5.97 20.41
CA GLU A 114 -0.39 6.17 21.86
C GLU A 114 -0.60 4.84 22.60
N ALA A 115 0.36 4.45 23.44
CA ALA A 115 0.28 3.20 24.21
C ALA A 115 -0.50 3.38 25.52
N LYS A 116 -1.83 3.24 25.46
CA LYS A 116 -2.72 3.27 26.63
C LYS A 116 -3.04 1.86 27.13
N GLN A 117 -3.07 1.69 28.46
CA GLN A 117 -3.38 0.39 29.06
C GLN A 117 -4.82 -0.03 28.75
N GLY A 118 -4.97 -1.13 28.02
CA GLY A 118 -6.28 -1.74 27.73
C GLY A 118 -7.04 -1.13 26.55
N GLU A 119 -6.44 -0.21 25.81
CA GLU A 119 -6.98 0.30 24.54
C GLU A 119 -6.32 -0.38 23.34
N ASP A 120 -7.01 -0.37 22.20
CA ASP A 120 -6.46 -0.86 20.94
C ASP A 120 -5.24 -0.04 20.57
N SER A 121 -4.12 -0.72 20.33
CA SER A 121 -2.89 -0.11 19.82
C SER A 121 -2.78 -0.40 18.34
N GLU A 122 -2.51 0.61 17.53
CA GLU A 122 -2.28 0.47 16.09
C GLU A 122 -0.88 0.97 15.77
N THR A 123 -0.07 0.12 15.13
CA THR A 123 1.24 0.51 14.61
C THR A 123 1.14 0.67 13.11
N LYS A 124 1.53 1.83 12.62
CA LYS A 124 1.55 2.20 11.22
C LYS A 124 2.98 2.17 10.68
N ILE A 125 3.17 1.49 9.56
CA ILE A 125 4.47 1.17 8.93
C ILE A 125 4.52 1.75 7.52
#